data_AF-A0A8J2MG92-F1
#
_entry.id   AF-A0A8J2MG92-F1
#
_cell.length_a   1.000
_cell.length_b   1.000
_cell.length_c   1.000
_cell.angle_alpha   90.00
_cell.angle_beta   90.00
_cell.angle_gamma   90.00
#
_symmetry.space_group_name_H-M   'P 1'
#
loop_
_entity.id
_entity.type
_entity.pdbx_description
1 polymer ?
#
loop_
_entity_poly.entity_id
_entity_poly.type
_entity_poly.pdbx_seq_one_letter_code
_entity_poly.pdbx_strand_id
1 'polypeptide(L)'
;MGYSSSTPCNVILAEAKEPPLDIRFRYLASNFLARAASRIDHKVLLVLQEVADLEDTPTLINRDGWVNLVVSFREIDKYRHLIMSSNGPLCYEYGFESIMHHPQVSFDEGEEINGSKRCQELFRDIFDEFLTSWTCIFTDGSKDDKAPFGGFSVVLPLEEVELEFRAPRQASIFTLEAIYHQWPFTTPLNLSSNLRSDTPGVYFKPWCLTKWWDRMWSEFHEWFMSSNIDKGNYYRNNFYANTSKPWFSKFSLNRRSVTSINRLRSGHHSLNVCLFKYGIVQSPSCNCGDADESPNHILFQCSLYDCQRAEFIKVLTIFLGHTPYSVEFLLGNLNQGILNCLCKFLSSIKRFI
;
A
#
# COMPACT_ATOMS: atom_id res chain seq x y z
N MET A 1 8.07 13.72 11.91
CA MET A 1 8.56 14.30 10.65
C MET A 1 9.30 15.62 10.85
N GLY A 2 8.79 16.56 11.67
CA GLY A 2 9.55 17.74 12.13
C GLY A 2 9.75 18.84 11.08
N TYR A 3 8.88 18.89 10.09
CA TYR A 3 8.86 19.91 9.03
C TYR A 3 8.50 21.31 9.54
N SER A 4 8.87 22.31 8.75
CA SER A 4 8.46 23.70 8.97
C SER A 4 7.03 23.94 8.47
N SER A 5 6.37 24.98 8.96
CA SER A 5 5.06 25.43 8.42
C SER A 5 5.13 25.86 6.95
N SER A 6 6.31 26.28 6.49
CA SER A 6 6.56 26.67 5.10
C SER A 6 6.70 25.48 4.14
N THR A 7 6.89 24.26 4.67
CA THR A 7 7.11 23.07 3.85
C THR A 7 5.82 22.72 3.08
N PRO A 8 5.86 22.57 1.75
CA PRO A 8 4.69 22.24 0.95
C PRO A 8 4.00 20.95 1.44
N CYS A 9 2.67 21.01 1.56
CA CYS A 9 1.86 19.89 2.07
C CYS A 9 2.07 18.60 1.25
N ASN A 10 2.16 18.72 -0.08
CA ASN A 10 2.44 17.59 -0.97
C ASN A 10 3.78 16.89 -0.66
N VAL A 11 4.83 17.64 -0.30
CA VAL A 11 6.12 17.08 0.12
C VAL A 11 6.01 16.37 1.46
N ILE A 12 5.29 16.96 2.43
CA ILE A 12 5.07 16.35 3.74
C ILE A 12 4.36 15.00 3.59
N LEU A 13 3.27 14.97 2.83
CA LEU A 13 2.47 13.77 2.54
C LEU A 13 3.30 12.71 1.78
N ALA A 14 4.08 13.13 0.77
CA ALA A 14 4.92 12.23 -0.02
C ALA A 14 6.11 11.64 0.75
N GLU A 15 6.66 12.35 1.74
CA GLU A 15 7.67 11.77 2.62
C GLU A 15 7.03 10.85 3.67
N ALA A 16 5.85 11.21 4.18
CA ALA A 16 5.09 10.41 5.15
C ALA A 16 4.53 9.13 4.55
N LYS A 17 4.42 9.06 3.21
CA LYS A 17 3.65 8.04 2.48
C LYS A 17 2.18 8.01 2.92
N GLU A 18 1.63 9.19 3.15
CA GLU A 18 0.24 9.38 3.50
C GLU A 18 -0.49 10.07 2.35
N PRO A 19 -1.46 9.41 1.69
CA PRO A 19 -2.29 10.07 0.71
C PRO A 19 -3.10 11.22 1.32
N PRO A 20 -3.46 12.23 0.52
CA PRO A 20 -4.40 13.30 0.89
C PRO A 20 -5.70 12.79 1.49
N LEU A 21 -6.33 13.63 2.32
CA LEU A 21 -7.57 13.29 3.03
C LEU A 21 -8.73 12.98 2.08
N ASP A 22 -8.87 13.72 0.98
CA ASP A 22 -9.92 13.50 -0.01
C ASP A 22 -9.82 12.11 -0.67
N ILE A 23 -8.61 11.70 -1.08
CA ILE A 23 -8.33 10.38 -1.64
C ILE A 23 -8.63 9.30 -0.59
N ARG A 24 -8.19 9.49 0.65
CA ARG A 24 -8.47 8.56 1.76
C ARG A 24 -9.95 8.45 2.09
N PHE A 25 -10.68 9.56 2.09
CA PHE A 25 -12.10 9.59 2.38
C PHE A 25 -12.89 8.83 1.31
N ARG A 26 -12.55 9.01 0.02
CA ARG A 26 -13.14 8.24 -1.08
C ARG A 26 -12.91 6.74 -0.90
N TYR A 27 -11.68 6.34 -0.59
CA TYR A 27 -11.35 4.94 -0.30
C TYR A 27 -12.15 4.37 0.87
N LEU A 28 -12.19 5.08 2.00
CA LEU A 28 -12.88 4.64 3.21
C LEU A 28 -14.39 4.57 2.98
N ALA A 29 -14.96 5.57 2.29
CA ALA A 29 -16.36 5.57 1.86
C ALA A 29 -16.66 4.35 0.99
N SER A 30 -15.82 4.05 0.00
CA SER A 30 -16.05 2.89 -0.87
C SER A 30 -15.98 1.56 -0.12
N ASN A 31 -15.01 1.38 0.78
CA ASN A 31 -14.93 0.17 1.60
C ASN A 31 -16.12 0.03 2.55
N PHE A 32 -16.55 1.13 3.17
CA PHE A 32 -17.74 1.15 4.03
C PHE A 32 -19.00 0.78 3.24
N LEU A 33 -19.20 1.39 2.06
CA LEU A 33 -20.38 1.19 1.22
C LEU A 33 -20.42 -0.20 0.60
N ALA A 34 -19.27 -0.78 0.22
CA ALA A 34 -19.22 -2.17 -0.26
C ALA A 34 -19.69 -3.16 0.83
N ARG A 35 -19.35 -2.89 2.10
CA ARG A 35 -19.85 -3.68 3.25
C ARG A 35 -21.31 -3.39 3.56
N ALA A 36 -21.77 -2.17 3.37
CA ALA A 36 -23.19 -1.84 3.51
C ALA A 36 -24.02 -2.55 2.42
N ALA A 37 -23.52 -2.56 1.18
CA ALA A 37 -24.12 -3.23 0.02
C ALA A 37 -24.20 -4.76 0.18
N SER A 38 -23.32 -5.36 0.98
CA SER A 38 -23.42 -6.78 1.30
C SER A 38 -24.54 -7.12 2.30
N ARG A 39 -25.39 -6.16 2.67
CA ARG A 39 -26.55 -6.37 3.52
C ARG A 39 -27.81 -5.93 2.77
N ILE A 40 -28.79 -6.81 2.69
CA ILE A 40 -30.01 -6.63 1.88
C ILE A 40 -30.73 -5.32 2.25
N ASP A 41 -30.93 -5.06 3.55
CA ASP A 41 -31.71 -3.92 4.05
C ASP A 41 -30.86 -2.90 4.85
N HIS A 42 -29.69 -2.53 4.33
CA HIS A 42 -28.87 -1.54 5.00
C HIS A 42 -29.44 -0.12 4.83
N LYS A 43 -30.05 0.43 5.89
CA LYS A 43 -30.72 1.75 5.90
C LYS A 43 -29.91 2.91 5.30
N VAL A 44 -28.58 2.90 5.48
CA VAL A 44 -27.72 3.95 4.91
C VAL A 44 -27.79 4.01 3.38
N LEU A 45 -27.99 2.87 2.69
CA LEU A 45 -28.10 2.87 1.23
C LEU A 45 -29.39 3.54 0.76
N LEU A 46 -30.48 3.40 1.53
CA LEU A 46 -31.75 4.09 1.25
C LEU A 46 -31.58 5.61 1.41
N VAL A 47 -31.00 6.04 2.52
CA VAL A 47 -30.73 7.47 2.77
C VAL A 47 -29.80 8.04 1.69
N LEU A 48 -28.77 7.30 1.27
CA LEU A 48 -27.87 7.75 0.22
C LEU A 48 -28.53 7.81 -1.15
N GLN A 49 -29.47 6.91 -1.45
CA GLN A 49 -30.29 7.01 -2.65
C GLN A 49 -31.14 8.28 -2.62
N GLU A 50 -31.85 8.55 -1.51
CA GLU A 50 -32.66 9.76 -1.35
C GLU A 50 -31.82 11.03 -1.52
N VAL A 51 -30.62 11.07 -0.93
CA VAL A 51 -29.70 12.20 -1.09
C VAL A 51 -29.21 12.30 -2.54
N ALA A 52 -28.86 11.19 -3.18
CA ALA A 52 -28.42 11.19 -4.58
C ALA A 52 -29.52 11.70 -5.53
N ASP A 53 -30.78 11.33 -5.30
CA ASP A 53 -31.93 11.77 -6.09
C ASP A 53 -32.19 13.28 -5.88
N LEU A 54 -32.05 13.78 -4.64
CA LEU A 54 -32.12 15.21 -4.35
C LEU A 54 -31.01 15.99 -5.05
N GLU A 55 -29.79 15.46 -5.08
CA GLU A 55 -28.68 16.11 -5.77
C GLU A 55 -28.84 16.13 -7.30
N ASP A 56 -29.57 15.16 -7.88
CA ASP A 56 -29.91 15.12 -9.31
C ASP A 56 -31.09 16.04 -9.68
N THR A 57 -31.72 16.67 -8.68
CA THR A 57 -32.83 17.59 -8.93
C THR A 57 -32.32 18.85 -9.66
N PRO A 58 -32.87 19.21 -10.84
CA PRO A 58 -32.36 20.32 -11.65
C PRO A 58 -32.39 21.69 -10.97
N THR A 59 -33.18 21.84 -9.91
CA THR A 59 -33.33 23.07 -9.14
C THR A 59 -32.34 23.20 -7.99
N LEU A 60 -31.58 22.15 -7.67
CA LEU A 60 -30.56 22.21 -6.62
C LEU A 60 -29.27 22.81 -7.19
N ILE A 61 -28.85 23.94 -6.64
CA ILE A 61 -27.53 24.52 -6.92
C ILE A 61 -26.58 24.02 -5.85
N ASN A 62 -25.77 23.00 -6.18
CA ASN A 62 -24.72 22.53 -5.29
C ASN A 62 -23.58 23.57 -5.25
N ARG A 63 -23.45 24.28 -4.12
CA ARG A 63 -22.42 25.30 -3.90
C ARG A 63 -21.14 24.77 -3.26
N ASP A 64 -21.24 23.68 -2.50
CA ASP A 64 -20.16 23.16 -1.65
C ASP A 64 -19.49 21.89 -2.20
N GLY A 65 -19.92 21.44 -3.38
CA GLY A 65 -19.41 20.23 -4.03
C GLY A 65 -20.17 18.97 -3.58
N TRP A 66 -19.95 17.89 -4.32
CA TRP A 66 -20.63 16.62 -4.09
C TRP A 66 -20.08 15.93 -2.85
N VAL A 67 -20.98 15.40 -2.01
CA VAL A 67 -20.56 14.67 -0.79
C VAL A 67 -19.81 13.41 -1.21
N ASN A 68 -18.56 13.24 -0.75
CA ASN A 68 -17.71 12.08 -1.10
C ASN A 68 -18.42 10.73 -0.92
N LEU A 69 -19.26 10.61 0.11
CA LEU A 69 -20.03 9.41 0.37
C LEU A 69 -21.07 9.13 -0.72
N VAL A 70 -21.74 10.15 -1.26
CA VAL A 70 -22.71 10.02 -2.35
C VAL A 70 -22.01 9.73 -3.67
N VAL A 71 -20.85 10.35 -3.92
CA VAL A 71 -20.00 10.04 -5.08
C VAL A 71 -19.57 8.57 -5.05
N SER A 72 -19.01 8.09 -3.93
CA SER A 72 -18.64 6.68 -3.76
C SER A 72 -19.84 5.73 -3.84
N PHE A 73 -21.01 6.16 -3.36
CA PHE A 73 -22.25 5.39 -3.46
C PHE A 73 -22.65 5.16 -4.91
N ARG A 74 -22.68 6.22 -5.74
CA ARG A 74 -22.96 6.12 -7.18
C ARG A 74 -21.98 5.22 -7.91
N GLU A 75 -20.72 5.16 -7.49
CA GLU A 75 -19.74 4.23 -8.06
C GLU A 75 -20.04 2.77 -7.69
N ILE A 76 -20.34 2.51 -6.42
CA ILE A 76 -20.59 1.15 -5.92
C ILE A 76 -21.93 0.61 -6.39
N ASP A 77 -22.94 1.46 -6.47
CA ASP A 77 -24.29 1.04 -6.86
C ASP A 77 -24.31 0.42 -8.27
N LYS A 78 -23.47 0.93 -9.19
CA LYS A 78 -23.24 0.33 -10.52
C LYS A 78 -22.84 -1.15 -10.47
N TYR A 79 -22.14 -1.56 -9.43
CA TYR A 79 -21.63 -2.92 -9.24
C TYR A 79 -22.35 -3.66 -8.11
N ARG A 80 -23.41 -3.07 -7.52
CA ARG A 80 -24.11 -3.65 -6.37
C ARG A 80 -24.66 -5.04 -6.65
N HIS A 81 -25.11 -5.29 -7.88
CA HIS A 81 -25.59 -6.59 -8.35
C HIS A 81 -24.51 -7.69 -8.34
N LEU A 82 -23.22 -7.34 -8.25
CA LEU A 82 -22.09 -8.28 -8.17
C LEU A 82 -21.66 -8.56 -6.72
N ILE A 83 -22.20 -7.82 -5.74
CA ILE A 83 -21.85 -7.95 -4.32
C ILE A 83 -22.80 -8.94 -3.67
N MET A 84 -22.26 -9.99 -3.03
CA MET A 84 -23.07 -10.93 -2.25
C MET A 84 -23.80 -10.17 -1.14
N SER A 85 -25.12 -10.35 -1.03
CA SER A 85 -25.91 -9.68 0.01
C SER A 85 -26.65 -10.68 0.87
N SER A 86 -26.76 -10.40 2.18
CA SER A 86 -27.54 -11.19 3.10
C SER A 86 -28.20 -10.39 4.22
N ASN A 87 -28.99 -11.06 5.07
CA ASN A 87 -29.71 -10.42 6.18
C ASN A 87 -28.78 -10.00 7.34
N GLY A 88 -27.60 -10.60 7.43
CA GLY A 88 -26.58 -10.33 8.44
C GLY A 88 -25.20 -10.09 7.83
N PRO A 89 -24.14 -9.91 8.62
CA PRO A 89 -22.78 -10.00 8.10
C PRO A 89 -22.52 -11.43 7.58
N LEU A 90 -21.96 -11.54 6.37
CA LEU A 90 -21.68 -12.83 5.69
C LEU A 90 -20.87 -13.81 6.56
N CYS A 91 -20.02 -13.32 7.47
CA CYS A 91 -19.26 -14.17 8.37
C CYS A 91 -20.11 -14.92 9.40
N TYR A 92 -21.35 -14.49 9.66
CA TYR A 92 -22.28 -15.13 10.60
C TYR A 92 -23.36 -15.95 9.91
N GLU A 93 -23.30 -16.12 8.59
CA GLU A 93 -24.18 -17.07 7.88
C GLU A 93 -23.77 -18.53 8.10
N TYR A 94 -22.51 -18.74 8.47
CA TYR A 94 -21.97 -20.06 8.76
C TYR A 94 -22.27 -20.46 10.21
N GLY A 95 -22.43 -21.76 10.46
CA GLY A 95 -22.60 -22.29 11.81
C GLY A 95 -21.41 -21.96 12.71
N PHE A 96 -21.65 -21.79 14.01
CA PHE A 96 -20.61 -21.48 15.01
C PHE A 96 -19.43 -22.45 14.93
N GLU A 97 -19.70 -23.74 14.80
CA GLU A 97 -18.68 -24.78 14.64
C GLU A 97 -17.79 -24.54 13.42
N SER A 98 -18.35 -24.15 12.28
CA SER A 98 -17.58 -23.86 11.06
C SER A 98 -16.70 -22.62 11.22
N ILE A 99 -17.18 -21.59 11.93
CA ILE A 99 -16.44 -20.34 12.16
C ILE A 99 -15.27 -20.59 13.13
N MET A 100 -15.48 -21.43 14.15
CA MET A 100 -14.49 -21.74 15.18
C MET A 100 -13.59 -22.92 14.83
N HIS A 101 -13.86 -23.61 13.71
CA HIS A 101 -13.07 -24.75 13.27
C HIS A 101 -11.64 -24.31 12.97
N HIS A 102 -10.69 -24.97 13.63
CA HIS A 102 -9.27 -24.80 13.35
C HIS A 102 -8.83 -25.97 12.47
N PRO A 103 -8.62 -25.78 11.15
CA PRO A 103 -8.21 -26.87 10.28
C PRO A 103 -6.84 -27.38 10.71
N GLN A 104 -6.66 -28.69 10.64
CA GLN A 104 -5.32 -29.26 10.77
C GLN A 104 -4.54 -28.96 9.50
N VAL A 105 -3.38 -28.35 9.64
CA VAL A 105 -2.53 -27.94 8.52
C VAL A 105 -1.16 -28.59 8.67
N SER A 106 -0.77 -29.37 7.66
CA SER A 106 0.53 -30.05 7.57
C SER A 106 1.59 -29.09 7.00
N PHE A 107 2.29 -28.38 7.87
CA PHE A 107 3.35 -27.44 7.47
C PHE A 107 4.70 -28.13 7.25
N ASP A 108 5.08 -29.04 8.15
CA ASP A 108 6.39 -29.70 8.12
C ASP A 108 6.52 -30.60 6.88
N GLU A 109 5.48 -31.40 6.60
CA GLU A 109 5.40 -32.25 5.40
C GLU A 109 5.42 -31.41 4.12
N GLY A 110 4.74 -30.26 4.14
CA GLY A 110 4.74 -29.31 3.02
C GLY A 110 6.12 -28.73 2.73
N GLU A 111 6.87 -28.37 3.77
CA GLU A 111 8.24 -27.86 3.64
C GLU A 111 9.20 -28.95 3.13
N GLU A 112 9.06 -30.19 3.61
CA GLU A 112 9.84 -31.34 3.15
C GLU A 112 9.62 -31.62 1.65
N ILE A 113 8.35 -31.60 1.20
CA ILE A 113 7.99 -31.79 -0.21
C ILE A 113 8.59 -30.70 -1.09
N ASN A 114 8.51 -29.44 -0.65
CA ASN A 114 9.03 -28.30 -1.41
C ASN A 114 10.56 -28.31 -1.52
N GLY A 115 11.27 -28.84 -0.52
CA GLY A 115 12.73 -28.97 -0.52
C GLY A 115 13.27 -30.18 -1.32
N SER A 116 12.41 -31.14 -1.66
CA SER A 116 12.78 -32.37 -2.36
C SER A 116 12.88 -32.19 -3.88
N LYS A 117 13.72 -33.00 -4.54
CA LYS A 117 13.73 -33.10 -6.03
C LYS A 117 12.66 -34.06 -6.57
N ARG A 118 12.01 -34.84 -5.68
CA ARG A 118 11.01 -35.87 -5.99
C ARG A 118 9.65 -35.52 -5.38
N CYS A 119 9.22 -34.26 -5.48
CA CYS A 119 8.04 -33.72 -4.79
C CYS A 119 6.78 -34.57 -5.00
N GLN A 120 6.53 -35.03 -6.24
CA GLN A 120 5.30 -35.75 -6.61
C GLN A 120 5.22 -37.19 -6.08
N GLU A 121 6.36 -37.84 -5.89
CA GLU A 121 6.41 -39.19 -5.32
C GLU A 121 6.33 -39.07 -3.81
N LEU A 122 7.07 -38.13 -3.22
CA LEU A 122 7.02 -37.87 -1.78
C LEU A 122 5.63 -37.42 -1.30
N PHE A 123 4.94 -36.57 -2.07
CA PHE A 123 3.55 -36.20 -1.78
C PHE A 123 2.64 -37.42 -1.74
N ARG A 124 2.78 -38.33 -2.71
CA ARG A 124 2.00 -39.56 -2.75
C ARG A 124 2.34 -40.45 -1.56
N ASP A 125 3.61 -40.65 -1.27
CA ASP A 125 4.05 -41.51 -0.17
C ASP A 125 3.55 -40.99 1.21
N ILE A 126 3.57 -39.67 1.42
CA ILE A 126 3.10 -39.05 2.67
C ILE A 126 1.58 -39.11 2.80
N PHE A 127 0.85 -38.85 1.70
CA PHE A 127 -0.61 -38.69 1.75
C PHE A 127 -1.41 -39.88 1.18
N ASP A 128 -0.78 -41.02 0.85
CA ASP A 128 -1.42 -42.18 0.20
C ASP A 128 -2.69 -42.65 0.93
N GLU A 129 -2.62 -42.76 2.26
CA GLU A 129 -3.75 -43.15 3.10
C GLU A 129 -4.90 -42.12 3.00
N PHE A 130 -4.59 -40.83 3.03
CA PHE A 130 -5.61 -39.77 2.90
C PHE A 130 -6.23 -39.76 1.49
N LEU A 131 -5.39 -39.90 0.46
CA LEU A 131 -5.82 -39.92 -0.95
C LEU A 131 -6.78 -41.06 -1.26
N THR A 132 -6.76 -42.14 -0.47
CA THR A 132 -7.59 -43.33 -0.68
C THR A 132 -8.78 -43.42 0.28
N SER A 133 -8.69 -42.86 1.48
CA SER A 133 -9.72 -42.99 2.52
C SER A 133 -10.56 -41.73 2.79
N TRP A 134 -10.16 -40.58 2.25
CA TRP A 134 -10.87 -39.30 2.42
C TRP A 134 -11.37 -38.74 1.08
N THR A 135 -12.40 -37.89 1.15
CA THR A 135 -12.75 -37.04 0.01
C THR A 135 -11.71 -35.95 -0.13
N CYS A 136 -10.85 -36.08 -1.15
CA CYS A 136 -9.81 -35.11 -1.43
C CYS A 136 -10.28 -34.07 -2.43
N ILE A 137 -10.21 -32.80 -2.02
CA ILE A 137 -10.52 -31.65 -2.87
C ILE A 137 -9.23 -30.90 -3.14
N PHE A 138 -8.83 -30.84 -4.41
CA PHE A 138 -7.68 -30.07 -4.87
C PHE A 138 -8.16 -28.78 -5.49
N THR A 139 -7.50 -27.67 -5.15
CA THR A 139 -7.90 -26.35 -5.61
C THR A 139 -6.70 -25.56 -6.06
N ASP A 140 -6.84 -24.81 -7.14
CA ASP A 140 -5.78 -23.92 -7.62
C ASP A 140 -6.37 -22.62 -8.16
N GLY A 141 -5.62 -21.54 -7.99
CA GLY A 141 -5.96 -20.21 -8.47
C GLY A 141 -4.89 -19.73 -9.43
N SER A 142 -5.28 -19.23 -10.61
CA SER A 142 -4.33 -18.78 -11.62
C SER A 142 -4.62 -17.35 -12.10
N LYS A 143 -3.55 -16.62 -12.41
CA LYS A 143 -3.64 -15.25 -12.91
C LYS A 143 -2.51 -14.94 -13.88
N ASP A 144 -2.88 -14.44 -15.06
CA ASP A 144 -1.95 -13.93 -16.07
C ASP A 144 -2.09 -12.41 -16.21
N ASP A 145 -0.97 -11.70 -16.21
CA ASP A 145 -0.90 -10.25 -16.39
C ASP A 145 -1.51 -9.77 -17.71
N LYS A 146 -1.54 -10.61 -18.75
CA LYS A 146 -2.14 -10.29 -20.06
C LYS A 146 -3.62 -10.69 -20.17
N ALA A 147 -4.11 -11.60 -19.33
CA ALA A 147 -5.47 -12.13 -19.44
C ALA A 147 -6.53 -11.19 -18.82
N PRO A 148 -7.71 -11.01 -19.44
CA PRO A 148 -8.75 -10.12 -18.93
C PRO A 148 -9.50 -10.65 -17.69
N PHE A 149 -9.16 -11.85 -17.21
CA PHE A 149 -9.77 -12.52 -16.05
C PHE A 149 -8.71 -13.34 -15.28
N GLY A 150 -9.02 -13.69 -14.03
CA GLY A 150 -8.36 -14.77 -13.30
C GLY A 150 -9.13 -16.07 -13.44
N GLY A 151 -8.49 -17.20 -13.15
CA GLY A 151 -9.10 -18.52 -13.13
C GLY A 151 -8.99 -19.16 -11.74
N PHE A 152 -9.92 -20.04 -11.41
CA PHE A 152 -9.74 -20.99 -10.32
C PHE A 152 -10.37 -22.33 -10.71
N SER A 153 -9.81 -23.42 -10.19
CA SER A 153 -10.29 -24.77 -10.45
C SER A 153 -10.47 -25.56 -9.16
N VAL A 154 -11.36 -26.55 -9.22
CA VAL A 154 -11.62 -27.51 -8.16
C VAL A 154 -11.63 -28.90 -8.79
N VAL A 155 -10.84 -29.81 -8.24
CA VAL A 155 -10.69 -31.17 -8.73
C VAL A 155 -10.95 -32.14 -7.59
N LEU A 156 -11.84 -33.10 -7.84
CA LEU A 156 -12.13 -34.23 -6.97
C LEU A 156 -11.82 -35.51 -7.74
N PRO A 157 -10.61 -36.09 -7.59
CA PRO A 157 -10.13 -37.16 -8.45
C PRO A 157 -10.92 -38.46 -8.33
N LEU A 158 -11.41 -38.79 -7.12
CA LEU A 158 -12.15 -40.04 -6.88
C LEU A 158 -13.57 -40.00 -7.45
N GLU A 159 -14.16 -38.81 -7.47
CA GLU A 159 -15.48 -38.55 -8.04
C GLU A 159 -15.45 -38.20 -9.54
N GLU A 160 -14.27 -38.15 -10.16
CA GLU A 160 -14.04 -37.70 -11.55
C GLU A 160 -14.65 -36.31 -11.85
N VAL A 161 -14.65 -35.42 -10.86
CA VAL A 161 -15.18 -34.06 -11.00
C VAL A 161 -14.05 -33.06 -11.19
N GLU A 162 -14.07 -32.37 -12.32
CA GLU A 162 -13.18 -31.25 -12.62
C GLU A 162 -14.03 -30.02 -12.98
N LEU A 163 -13.85 -28.94 -12.20
CA LEU A 163 -14.56 -27.69 -12.39
C LEU A 163 -13.57 -26.55 -12.58
N GLU A 164 -13.81 -25.73 -13.60
CA GLU A 164 -13.01 -24.54 -13.90
C GLU A 164 -13.90 -23.31 -13.99
N PHE A 165 -13.46 -22.22 -13.37
CA PHE A 165 -14.22 -21.00 -13.24
C PHE A 165 -13.41 -19.78 -13.62
N ARG A 166 -14.10 -18.77 -14.15
CA ARG A 166 -13.54 -17.44 -14.38
C ARG A 166 -13.91 -16.50 -13.25
N ALA A 167 -12.96 -15.67 -12.87
CA ALA A 167 -13.15 -14.60 -11.91
C ALA A 167 -12.70 -13.26 -12.50
N PRO A 168 -13.36 -12.14 -12.15
CA PRO A 168 -12.86 -10.80 -12.43
C PRO A 168 -11.36 -10.63 -12.18
N ARG A 169 -10.66 -9.98 -13.11
CA ARG A 169 -9.22 -9.66 -13.05
C ARG A 169 -8.81 -8.91 -11.77
N GLN A 170 -9.76 -8.25 -11.13
CA GLN A 170 -9.57 -7.50 -9.90
C GLN A 170 -9.31 -8.41 -8.69
N ALA A 171 -9.80 -9.66 -8.69
CA ALA A 171 -9.55 -10.63 -7.63
C ALA A 171 -8.04 -10.87 -7.45
N SER A 172 -7.56 -10.89 -6.21
CA SER A 172 -6.16 -11.21 -5.91
C SER A 172 -5.88 -12.71 -6.13
N ILE A 173 -4.62 -13.09 -6.33
CA ILE A 173 -4.25 -14.52 -6.44
C ILE A 173 -4.69 -15.30 -5.20
N PHE A 174 -4.45 -14.74 -4.00
CA PHE A 174 -4.95 -15.27 -2.73
C PHE A 174 -6.47 -15.44 -2.68
N THR A 175 -7.24 -14.52 -3.30
CA THR A 175 -8.69 -14.67 -3.38
C THR A 175 -9.05 -15.89 -4.22
N LEU A 176 -8.40 -16.07 -5.38
CA LEU A 176 -8.65 -17.19 -6.29
C LEU A 176 -8.30 -18.53 -5.63
N GLU A 177 -7.18 -18.59 -4.92
CA GLU A 177 -6.76 -19.77 -4.15
C GLU A 177 -7.75 -20.12 -3.02
N ALA A 178 -8.36 -19.12 -2.38
CA ALA A 178 -9.24 -19.33 -1.21
C ALA A 178 -10.74 -19.35 -1.54
N ILE A 179 -11.15 -19.12 -2.79
CA ILE A 179 -12.56 -18.85 -3.12
C ILE A 179 -13.46 -20.08 -2.91
N TYR A 180 -12.89 -21.28 -3.04
CA TYR A 180 -13.64 -22.54 -2.89
C TYR A 180 -14.21 -22.73 -1.48
N HIS A 181 -13.59 -22.15 -0.44
CA HIS A 181 -14.10 -22.23 0.94
C HIS A 181 -15.47 -21.56 1.12
N GLN A 182 -15.92 -20.80 0.14
CA GLN A 182 -17.24 -20.16 0.12
C GLN A 182 -18.29 -20.98 -0.64
N TRP A 183 -17.90 -22.12 -1.22
CA TRP A 183 -18.83 -23.02 -1.88
C TRP A 183 -19.78 -23.63 -0.85
N PRO A 184 -21.10 -23.56 -1.07
CA PRO A 184 -22.04 -24.20 -0.17
C PRO A 184 -21.89 -25.73 -0.27
N PHE A 185 -21.29 -26.34 0.74
CA PHE A 185 -21.28 -27.80 0.96
C PHE A 185 -22.69 -28.39 1.17
N THR A 186 -23.75 -27.59 1.04
CA THR A 186 -25.14 -27.95 1.36
C THR A 186 -25.99 -28.39 0.18
N THR A 187 -25.48 -28.36 -1.06
CA THR A 187 -26.17 -29.02 -2.19
C THR A 187 -25.67 -30.45 -2.34
N PRO A 188 -26.53 -31.47 -2.17
CA PRO A 188 -26.18 -32.83 -2.57
C PRO A 188 -25.75 -32.79 -4.05
N LEU A 189 -24.62 -33.40 -4.36
CA LEU A 189 -24.16 -33.67 -5.72
C LEU A 189 -25.20 -34.58 -6.41
N ASN A 190 -26.28 -34.00 -6.94
CA ASN A 190 -27.10 -34.64 -7.97
C ASN A 190 -26.30 -34.55 -9.28
N LEU A 191 -25.33 -35.46 -9.39
CA LEU A 191 -24.52 -35.73 -10.57
C LEU A 191 -25.41 -36.34 -11.67
N SER A 192 -26.19 -35.51 -12.33
CA SER A 192 -26.79 -35.85 -13.62
C SER A 192 -27.04 -34.58 -14.44
N SER A 193 -25.96 -33.93 -14.88
CA SER A 193 -25.90 -33.21 -16.16
C SER A 193 -24.59 -32.44 -16.25
N ASN A 194 -24.01 -32.44 -17.45
CA ASN A 194 -22.97 -31.51 -17.86
C ASN A 194 -23.45 -30.07 -17.68
N LEU A 195 -23.30 -29.51 -16.48
CA LEU A 195 -23.50 -28.11 -16.21
C LEU A 195 -22.19 -27.37 -16.52
N ARG A 196 -21.96 -27.11 -17.81
CA ARG A 196 -21.29 -25.86 -18.18
C ARG A 196 -22.23 -24.72 -17.81
N SER A 197 -22.24 -24.34 -16.53
CA SER A 197 -22.83 -23.07 -16.14
C SER A 197 -21.83 -21.99 -16.51
N ASP A 198 -21.97 -21.43 -17.72
CA ASP A 198 -21.46 -20.11 -17.98
C ASP A 198 -22.08 -19.18 -16.92
N THR A 199 -21.25 -18.74 -15.97
CA THR A 199 -21.59 -17.98 -14.75
C THR A 199 -22.29 -18.76 -13.63
N PRO A 200 -21.56 -19.44 -12.73
CA PRO A 200 -21.91 -19.30 -11.32
C PRO A 200 -21.63 -17.84 -10.97
N GLY A 201 -22.61 -17.14 -10.40
CA GLY A 201 -22.38 -15.81 -9.83
C GLY A 201 -21.26 -15.92 -8.80
N VAL A 202 -20.02 -15.62 -9.21
CA VAL A 202 -18.89 -15.52 -8.29
C VAL A 202 -19.11 -14.22 -7.55
N TYR A 203 -19.86 -14.30 -6.44
CA TYR A 203 -20.08 -13.14 -5.60
C TYR A 203 -18.82 -12.89 -4.77
N PHE A 204 -18.23 -11.72 -4.92
CA PHE A 204 -17.03 -11.35 -4.19
C PHE A 204 -17.40 -10.88 -2.80
N LYS A 205 -16.72 -11.40 -1.77
CA LYS A 205 -16.76 -10.74 -0.46
C LYS A 205 -16.19 -9.33 -0.60
N PRO A 206 -16.71 -8.32 0.12
CA PRO A 206 -16.28 -6.92 -0.03
C PRO A 206 -14.75 -6.71 0.12
N TRP A 207 -14.08 -7.56 0.90
CA TRP A 207 -12.63 -7.55 1.11
C TRP A 207 -11.79 -8.25 0.02
N CYS A 208 -12.40 -9.08 -0.83
CA CYS A 208 -11.75 -9.70 -2.00
C CYS A 208 -11.41 -8.67 -3.10
N LEU A 209 -11.92 -7.45 -3.01
CA LEU A 209 -11.54 -6.30 -3.82
C LEU A 209 -10.22 -5.66 -3.34
N THR A 210 -9.26 -6.46 -2.88
CA THR A 210 -8.04 -6.08 -2.14
C THR A 210 -7.09 -5.10 -2.84
N LYS A 211 -7.42 -4.64 -4.06
CA LYS A 211 -6.69 -3.63 -4.83
C LYS A 211 -7.04 -2.19 -4.50
N TRP A 212 -7.97 -1.93 -3.58
CA TRP A 212 -8.28 -0.55 -3.23
C TRP A 212 -7.04 0.22 -2.74
N TRP A 213 -6.14 -0.45 -2.00
CA TRP A 213 -4.90 0.19 -1.52
C TRP A 213 -3.99 0.55 -2.69
N ASP A 214 -3.82 -0.38 -3.64
CA ASP A 214 -3.03 -0.15 -4.85
C ASP A 214 -3.63 0.98 -5.70
N ARG A 215 -4.95 1.01 -5.85
CA ARG A 215 -5.66 2.09 -6.55
C ARG A 215 -5.47 3.43 -5.83
N MET A 216 -5.65 3.47 -4.52
CA MET A 216 -5.43 4.67 -3.70
C MET A 216 -3.99 5.16 -3.84
N TRP A 217 -3.03 4.25 -3.88
CA TRP A 217 -1.62 4.56 -4.04
C TRP A 217 -1.30 5.10 -5.45
N SER A 218 -1.90 4.53 -6.49
CA SER A 218 -1.80 5.05 -7.86
C SER A 218 -2.42 6.44 -7.99
N GLU A 219 -3.63 6.66 -7.45
CA GLU A 219 -4.28 7.97 -7.42
C GLU A 219 -3.43 8.99 -6.64
N PHE A 220 -2.78 8.58 -5.54
CA PHE A 220 -1.85 9.42 -4.81
C PHE A 220 -0.62 9.81 -5.63
N HIS A 221 -0.05 8.88 -6.40
CA HIS A 221 1.06 9.15 -7.29
C HIS A 221 0.68 10.19 -8.36
N GLU A 222 -0.45 10.01 -9.03
CA GLU A 222 -0.95 10.95 -10.03
C GLU A 222 -1.25 12.33 -9.44
N TRP A 223 -1.88 12.37 -8.26
CA TRP A 223 -2.11 13.60 -7.51
C TRP A 223 -0.80 14.30 -7.15
N PHE A 224 0.22 13.56 -6.71
CA PHE A 224 1.52 14.14 -6.39
C PHE A 224 2.17 14.72 -7.65
N MET A 225 2.14 14.01 -8.77
CA MET A 225 2.75 14.45 -10.02
C MET A 225 2.08 15.71 -10.60
N SER A 226 0.77 15.87 -10.39
CA SER A 226 -0.01 17.04 -10.83
C SER A 226 0.05 18.22 -9.86
N SER A 227 0.10 18.00 -8.55
CA SER A 227 0.15 19.06 -7.53
C SER A 227 1.49 19.80 -7.44
N ASN A 228 2.56 19.26 -8.02
CA ASN A 228 3.92 19.81 -7.94
C ASN A 228 4.25 20.91 -8.97
N ILE A 229 3.29 21.40 -9.75
CA ILE A 229 3.58 22.37 -10.83
C ILE A 229 4.23 23.66 -10.25
N ASP A 230 3.81 24.09 -9.06
CA ASP A 230 4.29 25.36 -8.46
C ASP A 230 5.17 25.20 -7.21
N LYS A 231 5.06 24.09 -6.46
CA LYS A 231 5.73 23.90 -5.16
C LYS A 231 6.20 22.45 -4.99
N GLY A 232 7.40 22.27 -4.41
CA GLY A 232 7.96 20.95 -4.11
C GLY A 232 8.86 20.36 -5.21
N ASN A 233 9.15 21.12 -6.28
CA ASN A 233 10.00 20.68 -7.40
C ASN A 233 11.38 20.15 -6.97
N TYR A 234 12.01 20.78 -5.98
CA TYR A 234 13.27 20.29 -5.41
C TYR A 234 13.15 18.86 -4.89
N TYR A 235 12.12 18.58 -4.08
CA TYR A 235 11.89 17.24 -3.53
C TYR A 235 11.51 16.24 -4.63
N ARG A 236 10.61 16.62 -5.54
CA ARG A 236 10.17 15.79 -6.66
C ARG A 236 11.35 15.30 -7.50
N ASN A 237 12.24 16.21 -7.88
CA ASN A 237 13.32 15.90 -8.82
C ASN A 237 14.45 15.08 -8.18
N ASN A 238 14.68 15.21 -6.87
CA ASN A 238 15.82 14.59 -6.20
C ASN A 238 15.47 13.35 -5.38
N PHE A 239 14.24 13.25 -4.84
CA PHE A 239 13.98 12.36 -3.71
C PHE A 239 12.67 11.58 -3.77
N TYR A 240 11.71 12.01 -4.59
CA TYR A 240 10.43 11.32 -4.66
C TYR A 240 10.58 9.93 -5.26
N ALA A 241 9.98 8.95 -4.59
CA ALA A 241 9.89 7.57 -5.05
C ALA A 241 8.46 7.07 -4.89
N ASN A 242 7.94 6.40 -5.93
CA ASN A 242 6.62 5.79 -5.93
C ASN A 242 6.62 4.48 -5.12
N THR A 243 6.83 4.59 -3.81
CA THR A 243 6.89 3.47 -2.86
C THR A 243 5.93 3.72 -1.71
N SER A 244 5.17 2.71 -1.30
CA SER A 244 4.22 2.82 -0.18
C SER A 244 4.89 2.93 1.20
N LYS A 245 6.21 2.73 1.28
CA LYS A 245 6.99 2.81 2.52
C LYS A 245 7.91 4.04 2.53
N PRO A 246 8.03 4.77 3.66
CA PRO A 246 8.97 5.87 3.82
C PRO A 246 10.41 5.40 3.66
N TRP A 247 11.31 6.31 3.23
CA TRP A 247 12.73 5.97 3.01
C TRP A 247 13.42 5.42 4.27
N PHE A 248 12.95 5.81 5.46
CA PHE A 248 13.50 5.38 6.74
C PHE A 248 12.86 4.10 7.32
N SER A 249 11.91 3.47 6.62
CA SER A 249 11.13 2.35 7.18
C SER A 249 11.97 1.11 7.54
N LYS A 250 13.13 0.94 6.88
CA LYS A 250 14.05 -0.19 7.09
C LYS A 250 15.19 0.11 8.07
N PHE A 251 15.25 1.34 8.59
CA PHE A 251 16.37 1.81 9.38
C PHE A 251 15.93 2.12 10.82
N SER A 252 16.73 1.67 11.80
CA SER A 252 16.55 2.08 13.20
C SER A 252 17.25 3.41 13.43
N LEU A 253 16.49 4.51 13.37
CA LEU A 253 17.01 5.88 13.49
C LEU A 253 16.35 6.62 14.64
N ASN A 254 17.13 7.48 15.30
CA ASN A 254 16.56 8.40 16.28
C ASN A 254 15.73 9.50 15.58
N ARG A 255 14.77 10.07 16.33
CA ARG A 255 13.85 11.10 15.81
C ARG A 255 14.56 12.36 15.31
N ARG A 256 15.69 12.74 15.92
CA ARG A 256 16.46 13.93 15.55
C ARG A 256 17.05 13.77 14.15
N SER A 257 17.69 12.63 13.88
CA SER A 257 18.26 12.28 12.58
C SER A 257 17.20 12.25 11.48
N VAL A 258 16.07 11.58 11.72
CA VAL A 258 14.95 11.55 10.76
C VAL A 258 14.46 12.97 10.46
N THR A 259 14.33 13.81 11.49
CA THR A 259 13.87 15.19 11.32
C THR A 259 14.85 16.00 10.46
N SER A 260 16.15 15.98 10.77
CA SER A 260 17.14 16.76 10.01
C SER A 260 17.29 16.26 8.58
N ILE A 261 17.25 14.94 8.35
CA ILE A 261 17.31 14.40 6.98
C ILE A 261 16.05 14.75 6.19
N ASN A 262 14.86 14.66 6.78
CA ASN A 262 13.62 15.08 6.14
C ASN A 262 13.64 16.58 5.78
N ARG A 263 14.12 17.44 6.68
CA ARG A 263 14.28 18.87 6.43
C ARG A 263 15.21 19.15 5.26
N LEU A 264 16.36 18.47 5.22
CA LEU A 264 17.28 18.54 4.09
C LEU A 264 16.61 18.07 2.79
N ARG A 265 15.95 16.91 2.80
CA ARG A 265 15.25 16.35 1.61
C ARG A 265 14.13 17.26 1.12
N SER A 266 13.40 17.93 2.01
CA SER A 266 12.38 18.90 1.61
C SER A 266 12.96 20.22 1.08
N GLY A 267 14.21 20.54 1.40
CA GLY A 267 14.81 21.87 1.15
C GLY A 267 14.39 22.93 2.19
N HIS A 268 13.67 22.55 3.24
CA HIS A 268 13.23 23.42 4.33
C HIS A 268 13.99 23.08 5.62
N HIS A 269 15.16 23.67 5.78
CA HIS A 269 16.08 23.44 6.90
C HIS A 269 16.37 24.73 7.69
N SER A 270 16.92 24.61 8.90
CA SER A 270 17.20 25.76 9.79
C SER A 270 18.61 26.36 9.62
N LEU A 271 19.11 26.44 8.38
CA LEU A 271 20.38 27.13 8.07
C LEU A 271 20.13 28.54 7.53
N ASN A 272 21.09 29.45 7.65
CA ASN A 272 20.94 30.87 7.38
C ASN A 272 20.51 31.14 5.94
N VAL A 273 20.96 30.36 4.94
CA VAL A 273 20.49 30.53 3.55
C VAL A 273 18.97 30.35 3.41
N CYS A 274 18.36 29.47 4.21
CA CYS A 274 16.93 29.21 4.20
C CYS A 274 16.20 30.22 5.10
N LEU A 275 16.75 30.49 6.29
CA LEU A 275 16.18 31.46 7.24
C LEU A 275 16.18 32.90 6.67
N PHE A 276 17.18 33.27 5.88
CA PHE A 276 17.28 34.56 5.20
C PHE A 276 16.18 34.71 4.14
N LYS A 277 15.91 33.66 3.36
CA LYS A 277 14.78 33.64 2.40
C LYS A 277 13.42 33.87 3.07
N TYR A 278 13.29 33.48 4.33
CA TYR A 278 12.09 33.71 5.14
C TYR A 278 12.12 35.00 5.95
N GLY A 279 13.16 35.83 5.84
CA GLY A 279 13.31 37.08 6.59
C GLY A 279 13.52 36.90 8.10
N ILE A 280 13.93 35.71 8.55
CA ILE A 280 14.16 35.41 9.98
C ILE A 280 15.53 35.93 10.43
N VAL A 281 16.52 35.89 9.54
CA VAL A 281 17.87 36.41 9.79
C VAL A 281 18.22 37.48 8.76
N GLN A 282 19.17 38.36 9.10
CA GLN A 282 19.57 39.50 8.26
C GLN A 282 20.60 39.15 7.18
N SER A 283 21.24 37.98 7.27
CA SER A 283 22.27 37.54 6.32
C SER A 283 22.24 36.01 6.15
N PRO A 284 22.49 35.49 4.93
CA PRO A 284 22.64 34.05 4.69
C PRO A 284 24.00 33.50 5.14
N SER A 285 24.96 34.35 5.54
CA SER A 285 26.35 33.97 5.80
C SER A 285 26.55 33.04 6.99
N CYS A 286 27.61 32.22 6.90
CA CYS A 286 28.02 31.33 7.97
C CYS A 286 28.98 32.05 8.94
N ASN A 287 28.97 31.64 10.21
CA ASN A 287 29.88 32.16 11.23
C ASN A 287 31.36 31.84 10.95
N CYS A 288 31.65 30.92 10.02
CA CYS A 288 33.02 30.65 9.58
C CYS A 288 33.55 31.70 8.58
N GLY A 289 32.72 32.65 8.14
CA GLY A 289 33.06 33.68 7.15
C GLY A 289 32.64 33.37 5.72
N ASP A 290 31.99 32.22 5.47
CA ASP A 290 31.44 31.89 4.16
C ASP A 290 30.18 32.72 3.85
N ALA A 291 30.00 33.08 2.59
CA ALA A 291 28.89 33.90 2.13
C ALA A 291 27.52 33.24 2.36
N ASP A 292 27.44 31.91 2.27
CA ASP A 292 26.18 31.16 2.38
C ASP A 292 26.31 29.94 3.32
N GLU A 293 25.56 29.94 4.43
CA GLU A 293 25.39 28.76 5.28
C GLU A 293 24.42 27.76 4.61
N SER A 294 24.90 27.07 3.57
CA SER A 294 24.16 26.04 2.84
C SER A 294 24.39 24.64 3.38
N PRO A 295 23.51 23.66 3.10
CA PRO A 295 23.76 22.26 3.44
C PRO A 295 25.09 21.74 2.87
N ASN A 296 25.41 22.06 1.61
CA ASN A 296 26.68 21.67 0.99
C ASN A 296 27.87 22.29 1.73
N HIS A 297 27.77 23.56 2.12
CA HIS A 297 28.79 24.22 2.93
C HIS A 297 28.98 23.50 4.29
N ILE A 298 27.89 23.27 5.03
CA ILE A 298 27.94 22.60 6.34
C ILE A 298 28.52 21.18 6.22
N LEU A 299 28.08 20.39 5.24
CA LEU A 299 28.46 18.98 5.08
C LEU A 299 29.81 18.76 4.38
N PHE A 300 30.33 19.72 3.60
CA PHE A 300 31.60 19.51 2.88
C PHE A 300 32.68 20.61 3.03
N GLN A 301 32.38 21.82 3.52
CA GLN A 301 33.32 22.96 3.40
C GLN A 301 33.54 23.78 4.69
N CYS A 302 32.59 23.78 5.62
CA CYS A 302 32.63 24.64 6.81
C CYS A 302 33.78 24.31 7.78
N SER A 303 34.72 25.25 7.95
CA SER A 303 35.89 25.05 8.82
C SER A 303 35.54 24.83 10.31
N LEU A 304 34.35 25.25 10.75
CA LEU A 304 33.87 25.02 12.12
C LEU A 304 33.61 23.53 12.43
N TYR A 305 33.51 22.68 11.42
CA TYR A 305 33.16 21.27 11.56
C TYR A 305 34.20 20.31 11.01
N ASP A 306 35.44 20.75 10.79
CA ASP A 306 36.50 19.92 10.19
C ASP A 306 36.80 18.65 11.00
N CYS A 307 36.83 18.74 12.33
CA CYS A 307 37.05 17.58 13.19
C CYS A 307 35.93 16.54 13.04
N GLN A 308 34.67 16.98 13.02
CA GLN A 308 33.50 16.12 12.83
C GLN A 308 33.46 15.55 11.40
N ARG A 309 33.87 16.36 10.41
CA ARG A 309 33.86 16.04 8.98
C ARG A 309 34.92 15.01 8.62
N ALA A 310 36.09 15.02 9.25
CA ALA A 310 37.18 14.10 8.93
C ALA A 310 36.74 12.62 9.03
N GLU A 311 36.03 12.27 10.10
CA GLU A 311 35.46 10.93 10.29
C GLU A 311 34.34 10.65 9.27
N PHE A 312 33.46 11.63 9.03
CA PHE A 312 32.37 11.52 8.06
C PHE A 312 32.88 11.23 6.65
N ILE A 313 33.88 11.98 6.17
CA ILE A 313 34.46 11.85 4.83
C ILE A 313 35.25 10.54 4.69
N LYS A 314 35.97 10.11 5.74
CA LYS A 314 36.66 8.82 5.74
C LYS A 314 35.69 7.67 5.48
N VAL A 315 34.59 7.62 6.21
CA VAL A 315 33.56 6.57 6.02
C VAL A 315 32.87 6.74 4.67
N LEU A 316 32.53 7.97 4.28
CA LEU A 316 31.85 8.23 3.00
C LEU A 316 32.69 7.79 1.80
N THR A 317 34.01 7.97 1.86
CA THR A 317 34.94 7.56 0.79
C THR A 317 34.95 6.05 0.58
N ILE A 318 34.75 5.26 1.64
CA ILE A 318 34.63 3.79 1.54
C ILE A 318 33.39 3.38 0.74
N PHE A 319 32.28 4.09 0.90
CA PHE A 319 31.00 3.74 0.28
C PHE A 319 30.78 4.34 -1.11
N LEU A 320 31.25 5.57 -1.35
CA LEU A 320 30.96 6.31 -2.57
C LEU A 320 32.20 6.64 -3.41
N GLY A 321 33.41 6.56 -2.84
CA GLY A 321 34.65 7.04 -3.46
C GLY A 321 34.97 8.51 -3.12
N HIS A 322 35.88 9.13 -3.87
CA HIS A 322 36.39 10.47 -3.57
C HIS A 322 35.36 11.61 -3.77
N THR A 323 35.41 12.59 -2.85
CA THR A 323 34.55 13.78 -2.72
C THR A 323 34.96 14.95 -3.64
N PRO A 324 34.11 15.99 -3.85
CA PRO A 324 32.84 16.29 -3.17
C PRO A 324 31.58 15.78 -3.89
N TYR A 325 30.59 15.39 -3.09
CA TYR A 325 29.22 15.09 -3.53
C TYR A 325 28.31 16.26 -3.20
N SER A 326 27.21 16.41 -3.96
CA SER A 326 26.12 17.26 -3.51
C SER A 326 25.35 16.58 -2.38
N VAL A 327 24.73 17.38 -1.50
CA VAL A 327 23.80 16.88 -0.49
C VAL A 327 22.64 16.11 -1.13
N GLU A 328 22.18 16.55 -2.30
CA GLU A 328 21.14 15.88 -3.09
C GLU A 328 21.57 14.46 -3.47
N PHE A 329 22.78 14.30 -4.02
CA PHE A 329 23.31 13.00 -4.39
C PHE A 329 23.45 12.08 -3.17
N LEU A 330 23.97 12.62 -2.06
CA LEU A 330 24.13 11.88 -0.80
C LEU A 330 22.79 11.36 -0.26
N LEU A 331 21.78 12.23 -0.22
CA LEU A 331 20.45 11.92 0.32
C LEU A 331 19.58 11.09 -0.63
N GLY A 332 19.89 11.08 -1.92
CA GLY A 332 19.27 10.20 -2.92
C GLY A 332 19.79 8.76 -2.86
N ASN A 333 21.03 8.56 -2.39
CA ASN A 333 21.72 7.26 -2.36
C ASN A 333 21.93 6.73 -0.93
N LEU A 334 20.96 6.93 -0.03
CA LEU A 334 21.06 6.49 1.36
C LEU A 334 21.09 4.97 1.47
N ASN A 335 22.24 4.43 1.88
CA ASN A 335 22.36 3.07 2.41
C ASN A 335 22.65 3.11 3.92
N GLN A 336 22.61 1.96 4.59
CA GLN A 336 22.82 1.89 6.05
C GLN A 336 24.15 2.52 6.50
N GLY A 337 25.23 2.34 5.75
CA GLY A 337 26.56 2.86 6.08
C GLY A 337 26.63 4.40 5.98
N ILE A 338 26.17 4.94 4.85
CA ILE A 338 26.07 6.38 4.60
C ILE A 338 25.16 7.05 5.63
N LEU A 339 24.02 6.43 5.90
CA LEU A 339 23.04 6.96 6.83
C LEU A 339 23.60 7.01 8.25
N ASN A 340 24.32 5.97 8.69
CA ASN A 340 24.95 5.93 10.00
C ASN A 340 26.01 7.03 10.16
N CYS A 341 26.88 7.22 9.14
CA CYS A 341 27.90 8.26 9.22
C CYS A 341 27.31 9.67 9.19
N LEU A 342 26.28 9.89 8.35
CA LEU A 342 25.55 11.15 8.30
C LEU A 342 24.85 11.45 9.62
N CYS A 343 24.17 10.47 10.22
CA CYS A 343 23.53 10.62 11.53
C CYS A 343 24.53 10.95 12.64
N LYS A 344 25.70 10.32 12.63
CA LYS A 344 26.80 10.60 13.58
C LYS A 344 27.30 12.03 13.41
N PHE A 345 27.48 12.51 12.17
CA PHE A 345 27.87 13.89 11.89
C PHE A 345 26.80 14.89 12.34
N LEU A 346 25.54 14.70 11.96
CA LEU A 346 24.44 15.59 12.34
C LEU A 346 24.20 15.66 13.85
N SER A 347 24.54 14.58 14.58
CA SER A 347 24.44 14.54 16.04
C SER A 347 25.63 15.21 16.73
N SER A 348 26.80 15.29 16.09
CA SER A 348 28.02 15.87 16.67
C SER A 348 28.14 17.38 16.46
N ILE A 349 27.41 17.94 15.49
CA ILE A 349 27.35 19.39 15.28
C ILE A 349 26.33 20.05 16.23
N LYS A 350 26.66 21.26 16.69
CA LYS A 350 25.76 22.08 17.53
C LYS A 350 24.62 22.72 16.73
N ARG A 351 24.67 22.66 15.39
CA ARG A 351 23.66 23.22 14.49
C ARG A 351 22.53 22.21 14.32
N PHE A 352 21.30 22.61 14.60
CA PHE A 352 20.13 21.83 14.22
C PHE A 352 19.75 22.21 12.79
N ILE A 353 19.69 21.21 11.92
CA ILE A 353 19.35 21.35 10.50
C ILE A 353 17.88 21.01 10.30
#